data_AF-A0A952TB12-F1
#
_entry.id   AF-A0A952TB12-F1
#
_cell.length_a   1.000
_cell.length_b   1.000
_cell.length_c   1.000
_cell.angle_alpha   90.00
_cell.angle_beta   90.00
_cell.angle_gamma   90.00
#
_symmetry.space_group_name_H-M   'P 1'
#
loop_
_entity.id
_entity.type
_entity.pdbx_description
1 polymer ?
#
loop_
_entity_poly.entity_id
_entity_poly.type
_entity_poly.pdbx_seq_one_letter_code
_entity_poly.pdbx_strand_id
1 'polypeptide(L)' 'MTLTKIYKVEDNKVIINLPAEFRNKKKLLITVNDIDDSKNSKLSVLKQAVKDPLFLSDNEIRAEIIEALRFQLGV' A
#
# COMPACT_ATOMS: atom_id res chain seq x y z
N MET A 1 -21.48 4.17 -14.66
CA MET A 1 -20.02 4.13 -14.46
C MET A 1 -19.76 3.88 -12.99
N THR A 2 -18.96 2.87 -12.68
CA THR A 2 -18.60 2.51 -11.29
C THR A 2 -17.16 2.98 -11.08
N LEU A 3 -16.96 3.90 -10.13
CA LEU A 3 -15.63 4.39 -9.78
C LEU A 3 -15.19 3.71 -8.47
N THR A 4 -14.25 2.77 -8.59
CA THR A 4 -13.63 2.13 -7.43
C THR A 4 -12.33 2.84 -7.13
N LYS A 5 -12.21 3.42 -5.93
CA LYS A 5 -11.00 4.10 -5.48
C LYS A 5 -10.76 3.79 -4.02
N ILE A 6 -9.50 3.51 -3.69
CA ILE A 6 -9.06 3.32 -2.32
C ILE A 6 -8.85 4.72 -1.72
N TYR A 7 -9.45 4.97 -0.57
CA TYR A 7 -9.28 6.20 0.18
C TYR A 7 -8.60 5.90 1.51
N LYS A 8 -7.74 6.82 1.93
CA LYS A 8 -7.13 6.76 3.26
C LYS A 8 -8.19 7.17 4.30
N VAL A 9 -8.19 6.47 5.43
CA VAL A 9 -9.04 6.80 6.57
C VAL A 9 -8.23 7.68 7.52
N GLU A 10 -8.73 8.85 7.84
CA GLU A 10 -8.13 9.78 8.80
C GLU A 10 -9.21 10.16 9.83
N ASP A 11 -8.91 10.01 11.13
CA ASP A 11 -9.85 10.26 12.23
C ASP A 11 -11.23 9.59 12.05
N ASN A 12 -11.23 8.33 11.59
CA ASN A 12 -12.46 7.56 11.29
C ASN A 12 -13.36 8.24 10.25
N LYS A 13 -12.77 9.02 9.33
CA LYS A 13 -13.46 9.72 8.26
C LYS A 13 -12.78 9.46 6.92
N VAL A 14 -13.58 9.55 5.87
CA VAL A 14 -13.12 9.48 4.47
C VAL A 14 -13.68 10.69 3.72
N ILE A 15 -12.81 11.49 3.11
CA ILE A 15 -13.20 12.63 2.27
C ILE A 15 -13.16 12.20 0.82
N ILE A 16 -14.32 12.21 0.16
CA ILE A 16 -14.47 11.81 -1.24
C ILE A 16 -14.78 13.06 -2.08
N ASN A 17 -13.84 13.44 -2.94
CA ASN A 17 -14.07 14.46 -3.95
C ASN A 17 -14.69 13.82 -5.19
N LEU A 18 -15.96 14.13 -5.44
CA LEU A 18 -16.68 13.61 -6.60
C LEU A 18 -16.20 14.30 -7.89
N PRO A 19 -15.99 13.55 -8.98
CA PRO A 19 -15.69 14.12 -10.29
C PRO A 19 -16.81 15.05 -10.78
N ALA A 20 -16.47 16.00 -11.66
CA ALA A 20 -17.43 16.97 -12.22
C ALA A 20 -18.64 16.31 -12.91
N GLU A 21 -18.47 15.08 -13.41
CA GLU A 21 -19.52 14.26 -14.04
C GLU A 21 -20.68 13.92 -13.07
N PHE A 22 -20.44 14.00 -11.77
CA PHE A 22 -21.45 13.71 -10.73
C PHE A 22 -22.19 14.97 -10.25
N ARG A 23 -21.85 16.16 -10.76
CA ARG A 23 -22.40 17.45 -10.29
C ARG A 23 -23.94 17.54 -10.37
N ASN A 24 -24.57 16.81 -11.29
CA ASN A 24 -26.02 16.78 -11.48
C ASN A 24 -26.68 15.46 -11.01
N LYS A 25 -25.93 14.56 -10.35
CA LYS A 25 -26.45 13.29 -9.83
C LYS A 25 -26.99 13.48 -8.42
N LYS A 26 -28.24 13.09 -8.16
CA LYS A 26 -28.92 13.31 -6.87
C LYS A 26 -28.69 12.21 -5.82
N LYS A 27 -28.18 11.05 -6.23
CA LYS A 27 -27.98 9.88 -5.35
C LYS A 27 -26.72 9.15 -5.75
N LEU A 28 -25.98 8.67 -4.75
CA LEU A 28 -24.74 7.91 -4.86
C LEU A 28 -24.83 6.73 -3.90
N LEU A 29 -24.29 5.58 -4.32
CA LEU A 29 -24.11 4.41 -3.49
C LEU A 29 -22.62 4.31 -3.16
N ILE A 30 -22.29 4.21 -1.86
CA ILE A 30 -20.94 4.02 -1.37
C ILE A 30 -20.88 2.64 -0.70
N THR A 31 -19.96 1.80 -1.14
CA THR A 31 -19.68 0.51 -0.50
C THR A 31 -18.36 0.63 0.24
N VAL A 32 -18.37 0.42 1.56
CA VAL A 32 -17.18 0.40 2.40
C VAL A 32 -16.78 -1.05 2.60
N ASN A 33 -15.60 -1.41 2.11
CA ASN A 33 -14.97 -2.70 2.38
C ASN A 33 -13.69 -2.43 3.17
N ASP A 34 -13.46 -3.23 4.19
CA ASP A 34 -12.16 -3.25 4.85
C ASP A 34 -11.12 -3.84 3.88
N ILE A 35 -10.05 -3.09 3.64
CA ILE A 35 -8.96 -3.52 2.79
C ILE A 35 -7.78 -3.77 3.72
N ASP A 36 -7.50 -5.04 3.97
CA ASP A 36 -6.40 -5.48 4.81
C ASP A 36 -5.05 -5.00 4.21
N ASP A 37 -4.44 -4.01 4.85
CA ASP A 37 -3.16 -3.41 4.45
C ASP A 37 -1.95 -4.18 5.03
N SER A 38 -2.17 -5.37 5.63
CA SER A 38 -1.11 -6.14 6.30
C SER A 38 0.01 -6.59 5.36
N LYS A 39 -0.32 -6.78 4.07
CA LYS A 39 0.71 -7.07 3.05
C LYS A 39 1.62 -5.86 2.83
N ASN A 40 1.06 -4.67 2.84
CA ASN A 40 1.78 -3.43 2.55
C ASN A 40 2.65 -3.00 3.74
N SER A 41 2.17 -3.24 4.97
CA SER A 41 2.97 -3.03 6.18
C SER A 41 4.17 -3.99 6.24
N LYS A 42 3.96 -5.29 5.96
CA LYS A 42 5.06 -6.28 5.86
C LYS A 42 6.07 -5.90 4.78
N LEU A 43 5.59 -5.46 3.61
CA LEU A 43 6.45 -5.01 2.52
C LEU A 43 7.31 -3.80 2.92
N SER A 44 6.71 -2.86 3.66
CA SER A 44 7.41 -1.66 4.14
C SER A 44 8.51 -1.99 5.15
N VAL A 45 8.24 -2.92 6.07
CA VAL A 45 9.25 -3.40 7.03
C VAL A 45 10.39 -4.12 6.30
N LEU A 46 10.08 -4.97 5.31
CA LEU A 46 11.09 -5.67 4.51
C LEU A 46 11.97 -4.70 3.71
N LYS A 47 11.38 -3.63 3.15
CA LYS A 47 12.14 -2.56 2.45
C LYS A 47 13.12 -1.83 3.37
N GLN A 48 12.79 -1.70 4.65
CA GLN A 48 13.67 -1.08 5.65
C GLN A 48 14.77 -2.07 6.05
N ALA A 49 14.42 -3.33 6.29
CA ALA A 49 15.38 -4.38 6.66
C ALA A 49 16.47 -4.58 5.60
N VAL A 50 16.13 -4.60 4.30
CA VAL A 50 17.12 -4.77 3.21
C VAL A 50 18.14 -3.62 3.10
N LYS A 51 17.89 -2.49 3.78
CA LYS A 51 18.82 -1.35 3.88
C LYS A 51 19.58 -1.31 5.20
N ASP A 52 19.20 -2.15 6.17
CA ASP A 52 19.83 -2.20 7.49
C ASP A 52 21.15 -2.98 7.40
N PRO A 53 22.29 -2.37 7.79
CA PRO A 53 23.59 -3.02 7.78
C PRO A 53 23.65 -4.31 8.60
N LEU A 54 22.95 -4.39 9.75
CA LEU A 54 22.92 -5.60 10.58
C LEU A 54 22.16 -6.73 9.88
N PHE A 55 21.03 -6.40 9.25
CA PHE A 55 20.26 -7.37 8.48
C PHE A 55 21.04 -7.84 7.24
N LEU A 56 21.84 -6.97 6.64
CA LEU A 56 22.72 -7.33 5.53
C LEU A 56 23.86 -8.22 6.02
N SER A 57 24.55 -7.88 7.12
CA SER A 57 25.65 -8.66 7.68
C SER A 57 25.24 -10.07 8.13
N ASP A 58 24.05 -10.23 8.74
CA ASP A 58 23.51 -11.55 9.08
C ASP A 58 23.18 -12.39 7.83
N ASN A 59 22.84 -11.72 6.73
CA ASN A 59 22.46 -12.35 5.46
C ASN A 59 23.55 -12.29 4.37
N GLU A 60 24.76 -11.77 4.65
CA GLU A 60 25.89 -11.72 3.70
C GLU A 60 26.31 -13.14 3.27
N ILE A 61 26.00 -14.15 4.09
CA ILE A 61 26.14 -15.57 3.79
C ILE A 61 25.16 -16.03 2.67
N ARG A 62 24.09 -15.26 2.40
CA ARG A 62 22.99 -15.58 1.47
C ARG A 62 22.67 -14.42 0.51
N ALA A 63 23.70 -13.92 -0.19
CA ALA A 63 23.60 -12.81 -1.15
C ALA A 63 22.47 -12.97 -2.19
N GLU A 64 22.20 -14.19 -2.67
CA GLU A 64 21.14 -14.48 -3.64
C GLU A 64 19.73 -14.13 -3.13
N ILE A 65 19.49 -14.26 -1.82
CA ILE A 65 18.19 -13.93 -1.20
C ILE A 65 18.01 -12.41 -1.12
N ILE A 66 19.08 -11.67 -0.82
CA ILE A 66 19.05 -10.21 -0.76
C ILE A 66 18.77 -9.62 -2.15
N GLU A 67 19.41 -10.16 -3.19
CA GLU A 67 19.21 -9.70 -4.57
C GLU A 67 17.80 -10.00 -5.09
N ALA A 68 17.27 -11.19 -4.81
CA ALA A 68 15.88 -11.54 -5.11
C ALA A 68 14.88 -10.63 -4.38
N LEU A 69 15.14 -10.31 -3.11
CA LEU A 69 14.31 -9.38 -2.34
C LEU A 69 14.38 -7.95 -2.89
N ARG A 70 15.56 -7.47 -3.28
CA ARG A 70 15.74 -6.15 -3.91
C ARG A 70 14.95 -6.03 -5.21
N PHE A 71 15.03 -7.04 -6.07
CA PHE A 71 14.28 -7.10 -7.32
C PHE A 71 12.75 -7.09 -7.07
N GLN A 72 12.27 -7.89 -6.12
CA GLN A 72 10.84 -7.95 -5.80
C GLN A 72 10.32 -6.67 -5.12
N LEU A 73 11.17 -5.95 -4.40
CA LEU A 73 10.83 -4.73 -3.68
C LEU A 73 11.08 -3.44 -4.49
N GLY A 74 11.80 -3.53 -5.61
CA GLY A 74 12.16 -2.40 -6.47
C GLY A 74 13.13 -1.41 -5.80
N VAL A 75 14.04 -1.92 -4.98
CA VAL A 75 15.05 -1.14 -4.21
C VAL A 75 16.46 -1.66 -4.42
#